data_AF-A0A1V6DI82-F1
#
_entry.id   AF-A0A1V6DI82-F1
#
_cell.length_a   1.000
_cell.length_b   1.000
_cell.length_c   1.000
_cell.angle_alpha   90.00
_cell.angle_beta   90.00
_cell.angle_gamma   90.00
#
_symmetry.space_group_name_H-M   'P 1'
#
loop_
_entity.id
_entity.type
_entity.pdbx_description
1 polymer ?
#
loop_
_entity_poly.entity_id
_entity_poly.type
_entity_poly.pdbx_seq_one_letter_code
_entity_poly.pdbx_strand_id
1 'polypeptide(L)'
;MKKRHRDFGLACVKIGLAVAVVSTLFTAYTGHHSAIGVAKNQPAKLAAFEGLWDTQPKAPLYVAGWVDEKAQTTHGIAIPGALSLLTHANTAAPVTGLRDIPADERPPVHFTFQLYHLMIAVGGALLALAAWAVWALWRGKLEDSRLLLGCLTLSVLGPQIANQAGWWAAEVGRQPWIVYKLLRTSDALSKVVQANQVLASIIMFSVIYVLLFGVFIFLLNHKIQHGPDESDLVPTGKLARGTKGGAL
;
A
#
# COMPACT_ATOMS: atom_id res chain seq x y z
N MET A 1 -0.80 -2.36 -24.42
CA MET A 1 -1.79 -1.55 -25.17
C MET A 1 -1.94 -2.06 -26.59
N LYS A 2 -3.18 -2.29 -27.08
CA LYS A 2 -3.48 -2.83 -28.43
C LYS A 2 -3.42 -1.78 -29.56
N LYS A 3 -2.66 -0.69 -29.40
CA LYS A 3 -2.50 0.43 -30.37
C LYS A 3 -3.80 1.07 -30.91
N ARG A 4 -4.95 0.91 -30.23
CA ARG A 4 -6.20 1.61 -30.58
C ARG A 4 -6.25 2.98 -29.87
N HIS A 5 -6.73 4.02 -30.57
CA HIS A 5 -6.90 5.39 -30.07
C HIS A 5 -5.65 5.97 -29.36
N ARG A 6 -4.51 5.99 -30.07
CA ARG A 6 -3.19 6.36 -29.54
C ARG A 6 -3.18 7.73 -28.85
N ASP A 7 -3.69 8.76 -29.51
CA ASP A 7 -3.62 10.14 -29.00
C ASP A 7 -4.46 10.32 -27.73
N PHE A 8 -5.64 9.71 -27.70
CA PHE A 8 -6.51 9.69 -26.53
C PHE A 8 -5.87 8.94 -25.35
N GLY A 9 -5.37 7.72 -25.61
CA GLY A 9 -4.70 6.92 -24.57
C GLY A 9 -3.46 7.59 -24.00
N LEU A 10 -2.68 8.27 -24.84
CA LEU A 10 -1.51 9.03 -24.41
C LEU A 10 -1.90 10.22 -23.53
N ALA A 11 -2.96 10.96 -23.89
CA ALA A 11 -3.46 12.06 -23.07
C ALA A 11 -3.90 11.57 -21.68
N CYS A 12 -4.65 10.47 -21.62
CA CYS A 12 -5.05 9.85 -20.35
C CYS A 12 -3.84 9.41 -19.51
N VAL A 13 -2.83 8.78 -20.12
CA VAL A 13 -1.62 8.35 -19.40
C VAL A 13 -0.85 9.55 -18.86
N LYS A 14 -0.72 10.65 -19.62
CA LYS A 14 -0.03 11.86 -19.14
C LYS A 14 -0.74 12.49 -17.93
N ILE A 15 -2.06 12.60 -17.99
CA ILE A 15 -2.86 13.13 -16.86
C ILE A 15 -2.77 12.19 -15.66
N GLY A 16 -2.97 10.90 -15.88
CA GLY A 16 -2.87 9.88 -14.82
C GLY A 16 -1.48 9.84 -14.18
N LEU A 17 -0.42 9.97 -14.98
CA LEU A 17 0.96 10.05 -14.49
C LEU A 17 1.18 11.28 -13.61
N ALA A 18 0.66 12.45 -13.99
CA ALA A 18 0.76 13.65 -13.17
C ALA A 18 0.11 13.43 -11.79
N VAL A 19 -1.10 12.86 -11.77
CA VAL A 19 -1.81 12.52 -10.52
C VAL A 19 -1.03 11.49 -9.71
N ALA A 20 -0.49 10.45 -10.35
CA ALA A 20 0.26 9.39 -9.69
C ALA A 20 1.55 9.92 -9.05
N VAL A 21 2.28 10.81 -9.71
CA VAL A 21 3.50 11.43 -9.16
C VAL A 21 3.17 12.23 -7.91
N VAL A 22 2.16 13.10 -7.97
CA VAL A 22 1.75 13.90 -6.80
C VAL A 22 1.30 12.98 -5.66
N SER A 23 0.46 11.99 -5.95
CA SER A 23 -0.10 11.09 -4.94
C SER A 23 0.96 10.21 -4.27
N THR A 24 1.91 9.67 -5.05
CA THR A 24 2.98 8.79 -4.52
C THR A 24 3.97 9.57 -3.66
N LEU A 25 4.36 10.78 -4.06
CA LEU A 25 5.20 11.66 -3.26
C LEU A 25 4.52 12.06 -1.95
N PHE A 26 3.24 12.45 -2.02
CA PHE A 26 2.46 12.80 -0.84
C PHE A 26 2.30 11.62 0.11
N THR A 27 2.04 10.42 -0.42
CA THR A 27 1.93 9.19 0.38
C THR A 27 3.26 8.81 1.04
N ALA A 28 4.39 8.95 0.34
CA ALA A 28 5.71 8.70 0.93
C ALA A 28 5.99 9.69 2.09
N TYR A 29 5.63 10.96 1.90
CA TYR A 29 5.78 11.99 2.93
C TYR A 29 4.91 11.72 4.16
N THR A 30 3.61 11.48 3.96
CA THR A 30 2.68 11.20 5.08
C THR A 30 3.01 9.87 5.77
N GLY A 31 3.44 8.86 5.01
CA GLY A 31 3.91 7.58 5.55
C GLY A 31 5.11 7.74 6.46
N HIS A 32 6.11 8.52 6.08
CA HIS A 32 7.29 8.81 6.91
C HIS A 32 6.89 9.51 8.23
N HIS A 33 6.03 10.52 8.15
CA HIS A 33 5.51 11.21 9.34
C HIS A 33 4.70 10.27 10.25
N SER A 34 3.91 9.38 9.66
CA SER A 34 3.17 8.35 10.41
C SER A 34 4.12 7.40 11.14
N ALA A 35 5.19 6.93 10.49
CA ALA A 35 6.19 6.05 11.11
C ALA A 35 6.88 6.72 12.32
N ILE A 36 7.23 8.00 12.22
CA ILE A 36 7.76 8.79 13.36
C ILE A 36 6.71 8.88 14.48
N GLY A 37 5.44 9.07 14.13
CA GLY A 37 4.33 9.06 15.09
C GLY A 37 4.18 7.73 15.82
N VAL A 38 4.30 6.60 15.10
CA VAL A 38 4.28 5.25 15.67
C VAL A 38 5.50 5.02 16.56
N ALA A 39 6.69 5.45 16.14
CA ALA A 39 7.91 5.36 16.94
C ALA A 39 7.75 5.97 18.34
N LYS A 40 7.12 7.16 18.40
CA LYS A 40 6.91 7.91 19.65
C LYS A 40 5.79 7.34 20.51
N ASN A 41 4.68 6.94 19.90
CA ASN A 41 3.45 6.62 20.63
C ASN A 41 3.19 5.13 20.81
N GLN A 42 3.71 4.27 19.93
CA GLN A 42 3.47 2.83 19.92
C GLN A 42 4.77 2.06 19.59
N PRO A 43 5.78 2.08 20.49
CA PRO A 43 7.08 1.44 20.26
C PRO A 43 6.95 -0.07 19.98
N ALA A 44 5.98 -0.76 20.58
CA ALA A 44 5.69 -2.17 20.29
C ALA A 44 5.35 -2.43 18.83
N LYS A 45 4.55 -1.54 18.23
CA LYS A 45 4.15 -1.65 16.83
C LYS A 45 5.35 -1.38 15.92
N LEU A 46 6.15 -0.35 16.19
CA LEU A 46 7.35 -0.07 15.40
C LEU A 46 8.35 -1.23 15.48
N ALA A 47 8.63 -1.74 16.69
CA ALA A 47 9.56 -2.84 16.89
C ALA A 47 9.08 -4.10 16.17
N ALA A 48 7.77 -4.33 16.09
CA ALA A 48 7.20 -5.43 15.31
C ALA A 48 7.26 -5.21 13.79
N PHE A 49 7.04 -3.98 13.31
CA PHE A 49 7.21 -3.63 11.89
C PHE A 49 8.61 -3.91 11.39
N GLU A 50 9.62 -3.58 12.19
CA GLU A 50 11.03 -3.66 11.82
C GLU A 50 11.70 -4.95 12.31
N GLY A 51 10.99 -5.79 13.07
CA GLY A 51 11.55 -7.01 13.64
C GLY A 51 12.72 -6.73 14.60
N LEU A 52 12.69 -5.61 15.32
CA LEU A 52 13.76 -5.21 16.23
C LEU A 52 13.54 -5.85 17.61
N TRP A 53 14.40 -6.79 17.98
CA TRP A 53 14.31 -7.49 19.26
C TRP A 53 15.01 -6.76 20.40
N ASP A 54 16.23 -6.30 20.16
CA ASP A 54 17.06 -5.62 21.15
C ASP A 54 16.94 -4.10 21.00
N THR A 55 16.74 -3.41 22.13
CA THR A 55 16.85 -1.96 22.17
C THR A 55 18.29 -1.56 21.97
N GLN A 56 18.58 -0.87 20.86
CA GLN A 56 19.94 -0.49 20.53
C GLN A 56 20.03 0.82 19.76
N PRO A 57 21.12 1.59 19.95
CA PRO A 57 21.49 2.65 19.02
C PRO A 57 21.90 2.04 17.68
N LYS A 58 21.92 2.85 16.62
CA LYS A 58 22.20 2.40 15.25
C LYS A 58 21.32 1.22 14.83
N ALA A 59 20.06 1.25 15.26
CA ALA A 59 19.10 0.20 14.97
C ALA A 59 19.02 -0.03 13.45
N PRO A 60 19.12 -1.29 13.00
CA PRO A 60 19.05 -1.62 11.59
C PRO A 60 17.62 -1.47 11.07
N LEU A 61 17.48 -1.04 9.82
CA LEU A 61 16.24 -1.18 9.07
C LEU A 61 16.35 -2.40 8.17
N TYR A 62 15.41 -3.34 8.27
CA TYR A 62 15.36 -4.47 7.37
C TYR A 62 14.68 -4.05 6.06
N VAL A 63 15.27 -4.41 4.92
CA VAL A 63 14.67 -4.15 3.60
C VAL A 63 13.81 -5.33 3.17
N ALA A 64 14.26 -6.54 3.52
CA ALA A 64 13.54 -7.79 3.33
C ALA A 64 14.09 -8.82 4.31
N GLY A 65 13.23 -9.72 4.77
CA GLY A 65 13.63 -10.74 5.74
C GLY A 65 12.46 -11.55 6.26
N TRP A 66 12.71 -12.32 7.31
CA TRP A 66 11.69 -12.97 8.12
C TRP A 66 12.08 -12.94 9.59
N VAL A 67 11.05 -12.94 10.44
CA VAL A 67 11.20 -12.99 11.89
C VAL A 67 11.01 -14.42 12.37
N ASP A 68 11.92 -14.90 13.22
CA ASP A 68 11.71 -16.11 14.03
C ASP A 68 11.31 -15.67 15.44
N GLU A 69 10.02 -15.80 15.75
CA GLU A 69 9.47 -15.42 17.06
C GLU A 69 9.92 -16.34 18.19
N LYS A 70 10.25 -17.60 17.89
CA LYS A 70 10.72 -18.56 18.90
C LYS A 70 12.17 -18.27 19.29
N ALA A 71 13.00 -18.02 18.29
CA ALA A 71 14.40 -17.64 18.50
C ALA A 71 14.55 -16.17 18.93
N GLN A 72 13.50 -15.35 18.79
CA GLN A 72 13.54 -13.91 19.01
C GLN A 72 14.64 -13.24 18.18
N THR A 73 14.70 -13.59 16.90
CA THR A 73 15.68 -13.08 15.94
C THR A 73 15.02 -12.70 14.62
N THR A 74 15.67 -11.81 13.88
CA THR A 74 15.24 -11.37 12.55
C THR A 74 16.36 -11.59 11.56
N HIS A 75 16.06 -12.34 10.50
CA HIS A 75 17.00 -12.70 9.45
C HIS A 75 16.64 -11.95 8.18
N GLY A 76 17.62 -11.34 7.52
CA GLY A 76 17.35 -10.60 6.29
C GLY A 76 18.45 -9.64 5.89
N ILE A 77 18.15 -8.84 4.87
CA ILE A 77 19.01 -7.77 4.39
C ILE A 77 18.68 -6.52 5.21
N ALA A 78 19.65 -6.07 5.99
CA ALA A 78 19.48 -4.93 6.89
C ALA A 78 20.48 -3.82 6.59
N ILE A 79 20.04 -2.57 6.74
CA ILE A 79 20.88 -1.37 6.60
C ILE A 79 21.15 -0.85 8.02
N PRO A 80 22.39 -0.98 8.53
CA PRO A 80 22.73 -0.54 9.89
C PRO A 80 22.47 0.95 10.10
N GLY A 81 21.84 1.30 11.23
CA GLY A 81 21.57 2.70 11.62
C GLY A 81 20.46 3.41 10.86
N ALA A 82 19.91 2.82 9.79
CA ALA A 82 18.87 3.45 9.00
C ALA A 82 17.56 3.63 9.78
N LEU A 83 17.19 2.68 10.65
CA LEU A 83 15.97 2.79 11.44
C LEU A 83 16.08 3.93 12.47
N SER A 84 17.20 4.01 13.18
CA SER A 84 17.49 5.13 14.10
C SER A 84 17.46 6.48 13.38
N LEU A 85 18.07 6.56 12.19
CA LEU A 85 18.06 7.77 11.37
C LEU A 85 16.63 8.17 10.97
N LEU A 86 15.81 7.24 10.49
CA LEU A 86 14.47 7.54 9.98
C LEU A 86 13.47 7.88 11.08
N THR A 87 13.62 7.30 12.26
CA THR A 87 12.67 7.50 13.37
C THR A 87 13.04 8.69 14.25
N HIS A 88 14.34 8.95 14.44
CA HIS A 88 14.85 9.96 15.38
C HIS A 88 15.71 11.04 14.74
N ALA A 89 15.93 11.01 13.42
CA ALA A 89 16.88 11.87 12.71
C ALA A 89 18.32 11.80 13.26
N ASN A 90 18.64 10.74 14.01
CA ASN A 90 19.93 10.55 14.67
C ASN A 90 20.26 9.05 14.75
N THR A 91 21.38 8.63 14.16
CA THR A 91 21.82 7.23 14.17
C THR A 91 22.22 6.74 15.55
N ALA A 92 22.58 7.63 16.48
CA ALA A 92 22.93 7.28 17.86
C ALA A 92 21.71 7.13 18.77
N ALA A 93 20.52 7.55 18.34
CA ALA A 93 19.32 7.40 19.16
C ALA A 93 18.89 5.92 19.25
N PRO A 94 18.67 5.39 20.46
CA PRO A 94 18.21 4.03 20.63
C PRO A 94 16.74 3.89 20.19
N VAL A 95 16.44 2.80 19.51
CA VAL A 95 15.07 2.41 19.16
C VAL A 95 14.65 1.27 20.08
N THR A 96 13.49 1.39 20.72
CA THR A 96 12.97 0.35 21.63
C THR A 96 12.71 -0.95 20.87
N GLY A 97 13.31 -2.03 21.34
CA GLY A 97 13.13 -3.38 20.83
C GLY A 97 12.03 -4.16 21.57
N LEU A 98 11.61 -5.27 20.99
CA LEU A 98 10.54 -6.13 21.52
C LEU A 98 10.87 -6.73 22.89
N ARG A 99 12.15 -6.97 23.23
CA ARG A 99 12.53 -7.59 24.50
C ARG A 99 12.24 -6.71 25.72
N ASP A 100 12.25 -5.38 25.53
CA ASP A 100 11.92 -4.41 26.58
C ASP A 100 10.40 -4.27 26.79
N ILE A 101 9.60 -4.93 25.96
CA ILE A 101 8.14 -4.86 25.99
C ILE A 101 7.61 -6.15 26.62
N PRO A 102 6.65 -6.09 27.57
CA PRO A 102 6.05 -7.28 28.15
C PRO A 102 5.52 -8.24 27.07
N ALA A 103 5.75 -9.54 27.24
CA ALA A 103 5.42 -10.53 26.21
C ALA A 103 3.93 -10.58 25.87
N ASP A 104 3.06 -10.27 26.84
CA ASP A 104 1.61 -10.21 26.67
C ASP A 104 1.14 -8.90 26.01
N GLU A 105 2.02 -7.92 25.80
CA GLU A 105 1.73 -6.67 25.09
C GLU A 105 2.29 -6.62 23.66
N ARG A 106 3.01 -7.66 23.24
CA ARG A 106 3.61 -7.74 21.90
C ARG A 106 2.56 -8.15 20.86
N PRO A 107 2.47 -7.46 19.71
CA PRO A 107 1.66 -7.94 18.59
C PRO A 107 2.30 -9.19 17.95
N PRO A 108 1.55 -9.95 17.12
CA PRO A 108 2.12 -10.99 16.26
C PRO A 108 3.20 -10.40 15.35
N VAL A 109 4.46 -10.74 15.59
CA VAL A 109 5.61 -9.99 15.05
C VAL A 109 5.84 -10.34 13.59
N HIS A 110 5.93 -11.62 13.25
CA HIS A 110 6.27 -12.08 11.91
C HIS A 110 5.23 -11.62 10.89
N PHE A 111 3.94 -11.79 11.19
CA PHE A 111 2.86 -11.40 10.29
C PHE A 111 2.85 -9.88 10.06
N THR A 112 3.03 -9.12 11.14
CA THR A 112 3.09 -7.65 11.10
C THR A 112 4.30 -7.16 10.29
N PHE A 113 5.47 -7.79 10.48
CA PHE A 113 6.70 -7.52 9.72
C PHE A 113 6.49 -7.73 8.22
N GLN A 114 5.95 -8.88 7.80
CA GLN A 114 5.77 -9.20 6.38
C GLN A 114 4.84 -8.22 5.68
N LEU A 115 3.72 -7.86 6.32
CA LEU A 115 2.75 -6.95 5.74
C LEU A 115 3.26 -5.52 5.64
N TYR A 116 4.00 -5.06 6.66
CA TYR A 116 4.63 -3.75 6.64
C TYR A 116 5.66 -3.65 5.51
N HIS A 117 6.52 -4.66 5.36
CA HIS A 117 7.50 -4.72 4.28
C HIS A 117 6.84 -4.85 2.90
N LEU A 118 5.77 -5.64 2.77
CA LEU A 118 4.99 -5.74 1.54
C LEU A 118 4.41 -4.38 1.13
N MET A 119 3.82 -3.65 2.08
CA MET A 119 3.29 -2.30 1.86
C MET A 119 4.39 -1.35 1.36
N ILE A 120 5.54 -1.30 2.04
CA ILE A 120 6.66 -0.43 1.65
C ILE A 120 7.23 -0.83 0.29
N ALA A 121 7.41 -2.13 0.04
CA ALA A 121 7.94 -2.64 -1.21
C ALA A 121 7.03 -2.27 -2.40
N VAL A 122 5.72 -2.46 -2.26
CA VAL A 122 4.76 -2.10 -3.31
C VAL A 122 4.66 -0.58 -3.47
N GLY A 123 4.61 0.18 -2.38
CA GLY A 123 4.60 1.65 -2.43
C GLY A 123 5.87 2.23 -3.09
N GLY A 124 7.03 1.70 -2.72
CA GLY A 124 8.32 2.05 -3.32
C GLY A 124 8.40 1.67 -4.80
N ALA A 125 7.88 0.49 -5.17
CA ALA A 125 7.80 0.07 -6.56
C ALA A 125 6.90 0.99 -7.41
N LEU A 126 5.77 1.44 -6.86
CA LEU A 126 4.88 2.39 -7.53
C LEU A 126 5.52 3.78 -7.69
N LEU A 127 6.24 4.25 -6.67
CA LEU A 127 7.00 5.50 -6.74
C LEU A 127 8.11 5.42 -7.79
N ALA A 128 8.86 4.32 -7.81
CA ALA A 128 9.91 4.06 -8.81
C ALA A 128 9.33 3.96 -10.22
N LEU A 129 8.16 3.31 -10.38
CA LEU A 129 7.45 3.23 -11.66
C LEU A 129 6.99 4.61 -12.14
N ALA A 130 6.47 5.45 -11.25
CA ALA A 130 6.10 6.82 -11.57
C ALA A 130 7.32 7.65 -12.00
N ALA A 131 8.44 7.55 -11.27
CA ALA A 131 9.69 8.21 -11.64
C ALA A 131 10.22 7.73 -13.00
N TRP A 132 10.18 6.42 -13.27
CA TRP A 132 10.58 5.85 -14.56
C TRP A 132 9.68 6.33 -15.70
N ALA A 133 8.37 6.42 -15.47
CA ALA A 133 7.42 6.94 -16.45
C ALA A 133 7.64 8.43 -16.76
N VAL A 134 7.92 9.25 -15.74
CA VAL A 134 8.29 10.67 -15.92
C VAL A 134 9.58 10.80 -16.72
N TRP A 135 10.60 10.02 -16.39
CA TRP A 135 11.87 10.02 -17.10
C TRP A 135 11.70 9.61 -18.57
N ALA A 136 10.91 8.56 -18.85
CA ALA A 136 10.61 8.11 -20.21
C ALA A 136 9.80 9.14 -21.00
N LEU A 137 8.87 9.85 -20.34
CA LEU A 137 8.12 10.95 -20.93
C LEU A 137 9.03 12.12 -21.30
N TRP A 138 9.96 12.49 -20.42
CA TRP A 138 10.93 13.57 -20.68
C TRP A 138 11.88 13.24 -21.84
N ARG A 139 12.20 11.95 -22.03
CA ARG A 139 13.01 11.46 -23.16
C ARG A 139 12.22 11.23 -24.45
N GLY A 140 10.90 11.45 -24.44
CA GLY A 140 10.01 11.19 -25.57
C GLY A 140 9.84 9.70 -25.92
N LYS A 141 10.22 8.77 -25.03
CA LYS A 141 10.22 7.32 -25.27
C LYS A 141 9.09 6.57 -24.55
N LEU A 142 8.17 7.29 -23.91
CA LEU A 142 7.07 6.70 -23.14
C LEU A 142 6.22 5.73 -23.98
N GLU A 143 5.98 6.07 -25.24
CA GLU A 143 5.11 5.33 -26.16
C GLU A 143 5.77 4.06 -26.74
N ASP A 144 7.09 4.05 -26.82
CA ASP A 144 7.84 2.97 -27.45
C ASP A 144 8.08 1.78 -26.50
N SER A 145 8.10 2.05 -25.19
CA SER A 145 8.38 1.02 -24.19
C SER A 145 7.14 0.19 -23.85
N ARG A 146 7.01 -0.98 -24.49
CA ARG A 146 5.96 -1.97 -24.18
C ARG A 146 6.01 -2.44 -22.72
N LEU A 147 7.21 -2.55 -22.15
CA LEU A 147 7.40 -2.96 -20.76
C LEU A 147 6.82 -1.92 -19.80
N LEU A 148 7.18 -0.65 -19.98
CA LEU A 148 6.70 0.44 -19.14
C LEU A 148 5.17 0.57 -19.20
N LEU A 149 4.59 0.53 -20.40
CA LEU A 149 3.13 0.56 -20.58
C LEU A 149 2.46 -0.69 -19.97
N GLY A 150 3.12 -1.85 -20.02
CA GLY A 150 2.67 -3.07 -19.35
C GLY A 150 2.64 -2.92 -17.84
N CYS A 151 3.74 -2.43 -17.24
CA CYS A 151 3.83 -2.15 -15.81
C CYS A 151 2.79 -1.10 -15.36
N LEU A 152 2.58 -0.03 -16.14
CA LEU A 152 1.54 0.98 -15.86
C LEU A 152 0.12 0.42 -15.94
N THR A 153 -0.11 -0.62 -16.75
CA THR A 153 -1.42 -1.29 -16.79
C THR A 153 -1.61 -2.19 -15.57
N LEU A 154 -0.57 -2.92 -15.18
CA LEU A 154 -0.60 -3.81 -14.02
C LEU A 154 -0.61 -3.04 -12.69
N SER A 155 -0.13 -1.80 -12.68
CA SER A 155 -0.02 -0.97 -11.47
C SER A 155 -1.35 -0.74 -10.77
N VAL A 156 -2.49 -0.91 -11.44
CA VAL A 156 -3.84 -0.80 -10.84
C VAL A 156 -4.01 -1.73 -9.63
N LEU A 157 -3.34 -2.89 -9.62
CA LEU A 157 -3.39 -3.83 -8.49
C LEU A 157 -2.50 -3.40 -7.32
N GLY A 158 -1.44 -2.63 -7.59
CA GLY A 158 -0.46 -2.22 -6.58
C GLY A 158 -1.07 -1.46 -5.41
N PRO A 159 -1.81 -0.35 -5.63
CA PRO A 159 -2.45 0.40 -4.57
C PRO A 159 -3.40 -0.44 -3.72
N GLN A 160 -4.13 -1.39 -4.31
CA GLN A 160 -5.05 -2.27 -3.57
C GLN A 160 -4.29 -3.21 -2.64
N ILE A 161 -3.20 -3.83 -3.13
CA ILE A 161 -2.34 -4.69 -2.32
C ILE A 161 -1.68 -3.90 -1.18
N ALA A 162 -1.10 -2.73 -1.50
CA ALA A 162 -0.44 -1.88 -0.51
C ALA A 162 -1.42 -1.39 0.56
N ASN A 163 -2.63 -1.02 0.16
CA ASN A 163 -3.67 -0.58 1.09
C ASN A 163 -4.08 -1.73 2.04
N GLN A 164 -4.35 -2.92 1.50
CA GLN A 164 -4.72 -4.08 2.33
C GLN A 164 -3.60 -4.48 3.29
N ALA A 165 -2.36 -4.51 2.80
CA ALA A 165 -1.18 -4.81 3.61
C ALA A 165 -0.97 -3.76 4.71
N GLY A 166 -1.13 -2.47 4.39
CA GLY A 166 -1.00 -1.38 5.36
C GLY A 166 -2.06 -1.42 6.46
N TRP A 167 -3.32 -1.68 6.10
CA TRP A 167 -4.40 -1.85 7.08
C TRP A 167 -4.15 -3.03 7.99
N TRP A 168 -3.79 -4.19 7.43
CA TRP A 168 -3.48 -5.36 8.26
C TRP A 168 -2.25 -5.13 9.15
N ALA A 169 -1.20 -4.50 8.65
CA ALA A 169 -0.03 -4.15 9.45
C ALA A 169 -0.41 -3.21 10.62
N ALA A 170 -1.21 -2.17 10.35
CA ALA A 170 -1.64 -1.22 11.38
C ALA A 170 -2.57 -1.84 12.43
N GLU A 171 -3.50 -2.69 12.02
CA GLU A 171 -4.49 -3.33 12.89
C GLU A 171 -3.90 -4.50 13.68
N VAL A 172 -3.13 -5.39 13.03
CA VAL A 172 -2.48 -6.51 13.72
C VAL A 172 -1.35 -6.02 14.60
N GLY A 173 -0.58 -5.01 14.16
CA GLY A 173 0.45 -4.37 14.99
C GLY A 173 -0.11 -3.62 16.20
N ARG A 174 -1.43 -3.39 16.29
CA ARG A 174 -2.09 -2.80 17.46
C ARG A 174 -2.47 -3.86 18.51
N GLN A 175 -2.56 -5.13 18.12
CA GLN A 175 -2.84 -6.23 19.06
C GLN A 175 -1.80 -6.24 20.19
N PRO A 176 -2.21 -6.50 21.43
CA PRO A 176 -3.53 -6.98 21.89
C PRO A 176 -4.55 -5.87 22.24
N TRP A 177 -4.35 -4.63 21.76
CA TRP A 177 -5.14 -3.48 22.19
C TRP A 177 -6.25 -3.10 21.17
N ILE A 178 -7.46 -2.85 21.68
CA ILE A 178 -8.51 -2.11 20.96
C ILE A 178 -8.23 -0.63 21.11
N VAL A 179 -8.15 -0.17 22.36
CA VAL A 179 -7.72 1.17 22.74
C VAL A 179 -6.37 1.02 23.43
N TYR A 180 -5.34 1.63 22.86
CA TYR A 180 -3.96 1.44 23.30
C TYR A 180 -3.80 1.70 24.81
N LYS A 181 -3.27 0.72 25.55
CA LYS A 181 -3.08 0.71 27.01
C LYS A 181 -4.35 0.90 27.87
N LEU A 182 -5.54 0.92 27.27
CA LEU A 182 -6.80 1.15 28.00
C LEU A 182 -7.76 -0.04 27.91
N LEU A 183 -7.86 -0.70 26.75
CA LEU A 183 -8.79 -1.81 26.53
C LEU A 183 -8.15 -2.91 25.68
N ARG A 184 -8.07 -4.11 26.24
CA ARG A 184 -7.60 -5.32 25.53
C ARG A 184 -8.69 -5.89 24.63
N THR A 185 -8.27 -6.57 23.57
CA THR A 185 -9.17 -7.21 22.59
C THR A 185 -9.96 -8.37 23.20
N SER A 186 -9.38 -9.08 24.17
CA SER A 186 -10.08 -10.12 24.95
C SER A 186 -11.27 -9.59 25.74
N ASP A 187 -11.18 -8.34 26.21
CA ASP A 187 -12.15 -7.78 27.16
C ASP A 187 -13.26 -7.00 26.44
N ALA A 188 -13.10 -6.73 25.14
CA ALA A 188 -14.04 -5.98 24.31
C ALA A 188 -15.13 -6.85 23.65
N LEU A 189 -15.10 -8.18 23.86
CA LEU A 189 -16.06 -9.11 23.27
C LEU A 189 -17.39 -9.10 24.04
N SER A 190 -18.51 -9.09 23.30
CA SER A 190 -19.84 -9.19 23.92
C SER A 190 -20.07 -10.58 24.52
N LYS A 191 -20.19 -10.64 25.84
CA LYS A 191 -20.44 -11.88 26.60
C LYS A 191 -21.82 -12.51 26.33
N VAL A 192 -22.73 -11.76 25.71
CA VAL A 192 -24.12 -12.17 25.47
C VAL A 192 -24.28 -12.89 24.13
N VAL A 193 -23.40 -12.63 23.16
CA VAL A 193 -23.53 -13.19 21.81
C VAL A 193 -22.85 -14.56 21.76
N GLN A 194 -23.62 -15.59 21.45
CA GLN A 194 -23.10 -16.95 21.29
C GLN A 194 -22.27 -17.10 20.00
N ALA A 195 -21.28 -17.98 20.03
CA ALA A 195 -20.37 -18.20 18.90
C ALA A 195 -21.08 -18.61 17.60
N ASN A 196 -22.20 -19.33 17.68
CA ASN A 196 -23.03 -19.70 16.53
C ASN A 196 -23.66 -18.47 15.85
N GLN A 197 -24.11 -17.47 16.59
CA GLN A 197 -24.68 -16.23 16.06
C GLN A 197 -23.60 -15.41 15.34
N VAL A 198 -22.40 -15.33 15.93
CA VAL A 198 -21.24 -14.69 15.29
C VAL A 198 -20.92 -15.39 13.98
N LEU A 199 -20.79 -16.73 13.99
CA LEU A 199 -20.48 -17.51 12.79
C LEU A 199 -21.55 -17.36 11.71
N ALA A 200 -22.84 -17.43 12.08
CA ALA A 200 -23.94 -17.24 11.15
C ALA A 200 -23.89 -15.85 10.51
N SER A 201 -23.62 -14.80 11.30
CA SER A 201 -23.51 -13.43 10.78
C SER A 201 -22.31 -13.28 9.84
N ILE A 202 -21.14 -13.88 10.17
CA ILE A 202 -19.96 -13.90 9.31
C ILE A 202 -20.30 -14.56 7.98
N ILE A 203 -20.91 -15.76 8.00
CA ILE A 203 -21.28 -16.48 6.77
C ILE A 203 -22.26 -15.64 5.94
N MET A 204 -23.29 -15.08 6.56
CA MET A 204 -24.28 -14.24 5.88
C MET A 204 -23.63 -13.03 5.21
N PHE A 205 -22.84 -12.25 5.94
CA PHE A 205 -22.16 -11.08 5.38
C PHE A 205 -21.13 -11.46 4.32
N SER A 206 -20.39 -12.56 4.52
CA SER A 206 -19.46 -13.09 3.51
C SER A 206 -20.18 -13.45 2.21
N VAL A 207 -21.31 -14.15 2.29
CA VAL A 207 -22.11 -14.50 1.10
C VAL A 207 -22.59 -13.24 0.39
N ILE A 208 -23.15 -12.27 1.13
CA ILE A 208 -23.60 -10.99 0.56
C ILE A 208 -22.46 -10.26 -0.14
N TYR A 209 -21.29 -10.15 0.49
CA TYR A 209 -20.14 -9.46 -0.09
C TYR A 209 -19.54 -10.19 -1.30
N VAL A 210 -19.52 -11.53 -1.30
CA VAL A 210 -19.10 -12.32 -2.47
C VAL A 210 -20.07 -12.12 -3.64
N LEU A 211 -21.38 -12.11 -3.40
CA LEU A 211 -22.38 -11.83 -4.44
C LEU A 211 -22.23 -10.40 -4.98
N LEU A 212 -22.08 -9.41 -4.11
CA LEU A 212 -21.91 -8.02 -4.51
C LEU A 212 -20.63 -7.84 -5.34
N PHE A 213 -19.53 -8.50 -4.94
CA PHE A 213 -18.29 -8.52 -5.69
C PHE A 213 -18.46 -9.20 -7.06
N GLY A 214 -19.21 -10.30 -7.14
CA GLY A 214 -19.53 -10.97 -8.40
C GLY A 214 -20.32 -10.06 -9.36
N VAL A 215 -21.34 -9.37 -8.86
CA VAL A 215 -22.12 -8.39 -9.64
C VAL A 215 -21.23 -7.24 -10.10
N PHE A 216 -20.35 -6.74 -9.23
CA PHE A 216 -19.40 -5.69 -9.57
C PHE A 216 -18.47 -6.11 -10.72
N ILE A 217 -17.87 -7.30 -10.65
CA ILE A 217 -17.01 -7.82 -11.74
C ILE A 217 -17.81 -8.03 -13.02
N PHE A 218 -19.04 -8.53 -12.94
CA PHE A 218 -19.93 -8.69 -14.08
C PHE A 218 -20.20 -7.35 -14.78
N LEU A 219 -20.60 -6.32 -14.02
CA LEU A 219 -20.89 -4.98 -14.54
C LEU A 219 -19.63 -4.30 -15.10
N LEU A 220 -18.50 -4.43 -14.40
CA LEU A 220 -17.22 -3.85 -14.82
C LEU A 220 -16.74 -4.50 -16.12
N ASN A 221 -16.80 -5.84 -16.23
CA ASN A 221 -16.48 -6.53 -17.47
C ASN A 221 -17.45 -6.14 -18.59
N HIS A 222 -18.76 -6.11 -18.32
CA HIS A 222 -19.76 -5.69 -19.31
C HIS A 222 -19.48 -4.28 -19.85
N LYS A 223 -19.21 -3.30 -18.97
CA LYS A 223 -18.94 -1.92 -19.39
C LYS A 223 -17.60 -1.77 -20.11
N ILE A 224 -16.56 -2.51 -19.69
CA ILE A 224 -15.26 -2.51 -20.39
C ILE A 224 -15.38 -3.12 -21.79
N GLN A 225 -16.15 -4.19 -21.95
CA GLN A 225 -16.38 -4.84 -23.26
C GLN A 225 -17.27 -4.00 -24.18
N HIS A 226 -18.24 -3.24 -23.64
CA HIS A 226 -19.09 -2.34 -24.41
C HIS A 226 -18.29 -1.19 -25.05
N GLY A 227 -17.19 -0.77 -24.41
CA GLY A 227 -16.37 0.36 -24.88
C GLY A 227 -17.04 1.72 -24.68
N PRO A 228 -16.36 2.82 -25.05
CA PRO A 228 -16.96 4.15 -25.07
C PRO A 228 -17.99 4.25 -26.20
N ASP A 229 -19.11 4.91 -25.93
CA ASP A 229 -20.14 5.18 -26.94
C ASP A 229 -19.57 6.10 -28.03
N GLU A 230 -20.03 5.98 -29.28
CA GLU A 230 -19.49 6.76 -30.42
C GLU A 230 -19.55 8.27 -30.19
N SER A 231 -20.49 8.75 -29.38
CA SER A 231 -20.61 10.14 -28.93
C SER A 231 -19.43 10.62 -28.08
N ASP A 232 -18.82 9.74 -27.29
CA ASP A 232 -17.70 10.07 -26.39
C ASP A 232 -16.36 10.14 -27.13
N LEU A 233 -16.31 9.61 -28.36
CA LEU A 233 -15.15 9.67 -29.24
C LEU A 233 -15.07 10.97 -30.04
N VAL A 234 -16.15 11.75 -30.09
CA VAL A 234 -16.20 13.03 -30.80
C VAL A 234 -15.67 14.14 -29.88
N PRO A 235 -14.53 14.79 -30.21
CA PRO A 235 -14.00 15.87 -29.39
C PRO A 235 -15.03 17.01 -29.33
N THR A 236 -15.46 17.38 -28.13
CA THR A 236 -16.43 18.48 -27.93
C THR A 236 -15.73 19.66 -27.24
N GLY A 237 -16.06 20.89 -27.63
CA GLY A 237 -15.49 22.12 -27.05
C GLY A 237 -14.16 22.57 -27.68
N LYS A 238 -13.22 23.12 -26.89
CA LYS A 238 -11.94 23.68 -27.40
C LYS A 238 -11.04 22.64 -28.08
N LEU A 239 -11.25 21.34 -27.81
CA LEU A 239 -10.53 20.21 -28.41
C LEU A 239 -11.01 19.88 -29.84
N ALA A 240 -12.17 20.39 -30.26
CA ALA A 240 -12.70 20.21 -31.62
C ALA A 240 -12.07 21.16 -32.66
N ARG A 241 -11.26 22.14 -32.23
CA ARG A 241 -10.76 23.22 -33.10
C ARG A 241 -9.64 22.81 -34.08
N GLY A 242 -9.16 21.57 -34.04
CA GLY A 242 -8.05 21.10 -34.88
C GLY A 242 -8.45 20.33 -36.15
N THR A 243 -9.71 19.94 -36.34
CA THR A 243 -10.14 19.07 -37.46
C THR A 243 -10.79 19.81 -38.63
N LYS A 244 -10.90 21.14 -38.58
CA LYS A 244 -11.36 21.95 -39.72
C LYS A 244 -10.15 22.49 -40.50
N GLY A 245 -9.63 21.68 -41.42
CA GLY A 245 -8.60 22.11 -42.36
C GLY A 245 -8.07 20.98 -43.22
N GLY A 246 -8.89 20.48 -44.16
CA GLY A 246 -8.44 19.47 -45.11
C GLY A 246 -9.56 18.72 -45.81
N ALA A 247 -10.45 19.44 -46.50
CA ALA A 247 -11.23 18.89 -47.61
C ALA A 247 -11.72 20.05 -48.48
N LEU A 248 -11.17 20.09 -49.70
CA LEU A 248 -11.41 21.00 -50.83
C LEU A 248 -10.80 22.40 -50.72
#